data_AF-X0XTV1-F1
#
_entry.id   AF-X0XTV1-F1
#
_cell.length_a   1.000
_cell.length_b   1.000
_cell.length_c   1.000
_cell.angle_alpha   90.00
_cell.angle_beta   90.00
_cell.angle_gamma   90.00
#
_symmetry.space_group_name_H-M   'P 1'
#
loop_
_entity.id
_entity.type
_entity.pdbx_description
1 polymer ?
#
loop_
_entity_poly.entity_id
_entity_poly.type
_entity_poly.pdbx_seq_one_letter_code
_entity_poly.pdbx_strand_id
1 'polypeptide(L)'
;MRIRGGFNPRITGKPLSIVEQISIPEKLYIGLRQNGFNYIPLIKNGQKVKMGDPLAETSIAGGKIYLPAPVSGKVIFQGADKNYRQQIIIEVSDPAIKNHVYESFKPQHISSKKIREILSKAGIWPFFWSSYSKGIPSLDLNEQPKAIIVNTVLTEPFRASGFMV
;
A
#
# COMPACT_ATOMS: atom_id res chain seq x y z
N MET A 1 5.61 25.48 14.82
CA MET A 1 4.58 25.78 13.79
C MET A 1 3.26 26.07 14.50
N ARG A 2 2.74 27.30 14.43
CA ARG A 2 1.45 27.68 15.04
C ARG A 2 0.37 27.62 13.95
N ILE A 3 -0.30 26.48 13.83
CA ILE A 3 -1.50 26.39 13.00
C ILE A 3 -2.59 27.21 13.71
N ARG A 4 -3.07 28.27 13.07
CA ARG A 4 -4.17 29.12 13.59
C ARG A 4 -5.38 28.96 12.67
N GLY A 5 -6.58 28.87 13.24
CA GLY A 5 -7.84 28.87 12.47
C GLY A 5 -8.49 27.51 12.20
N GLY A 6 -8.07 26.43 12.87
CA GLY A 6 -8.74 25.13 12.75
C GLY A 6 -10.02 25.07 13.60
N PHE A 7 -11.18 24.88 12.97
CA PHE A 7 -12.42 24.49 13.65
C PHE A 7 -12.36 22.99 13.92
N ASN A 8 -12.36 22.59 15.19
CA ASN A 8 -12.44 21.17 15.56
C ASN A 8 -13.92 20.82 15.78
N PRO A 9 -14.59 20.17 14.81
CA PRO A 9 -16.01 19.89 14.94
C PRO A 9 -16.24 18.95 16.13
N ARG A 10 -17.24 19.28 16.97
CA ARG A 10 -17.64 18.44 18.11
C ARG A 10 -18.47 17.27 17.60
N ILE A 11 -17.80 16.26 17.05
CA ILE A 11 -18.45 15.05 16.54
C ILE A 11 -18.31 13.94 17.57
N THR A 12 -19.41 13.28 17.90
CA THR A 12 -19.44 12.10 18.77
C THR A 12 -18.85 10.87 18.08
N GLY A 13 -18.31 9.92 18.84
CA GLY A 13 -17.73 8.68 18.29
C GLY A 13 -16.25 8.77 17.94
N LYS A 14 -15.52 9.77 18.46
CA LYS A 14 -14.07 9.85 18.31
C LYS A 14 -13.40 8.60 18.89
N PRO A 15 -12.47 7.95 18.18
CA PRO A 15 -11.78 6.76 18.69
C PRO A 15 -10.92 7.10 19.92
N LEU A 16 -10.76 6.12 20.80
CA LEU A 16 -9.79 6.18 21.90
C LEU A 16 -8.37 6.26 21.37
N SER A 17 -7.47 6.85 22.15
CA SER A 17 -6.06 6.99 21.79
C SER A 17 -5.19 5.79 22.19
N ILE A 18 -5.81 4.61 22.30
CA ILE A 18 -5.18 3.37 22.75
C ILE A 18 -5.01 2.48 21.52
N VAL A 19 -3.84 1.87 21.38
CA VAL A 19 -3.56 0.89 20.33
C VAL A 19 -3.67 -0.50 20.96
N GLU A 20 -4.67 -1.26 20.56
CA GLU A 20 -4.84 -2.65 20.96
C GLU A 20 -4.37 -3.57 19.84
N GLN A 21 -3.70 -4.67 20.20
CA GLN A 21 -3.28 -5.68 19.24
C GLN A 21 -4.43 -6.66 18.98
N ILE A 22 -4.88 -6.71 17.73
CA ILE A 22 -5.93 -7.64 17.27
C ILE A 22 -5.26 -8.77 16.48
N SER A 23 -5.83 -9.97 16.58
CA SER A 23 -5.41 -11.12 15.76
C SER A 23 -5.62 -10.85 14.27
N ILE A 24 -4.68 -11.32 13.44
CA ILE A 24 -4.82 -11.27 11.98
C ILE A 24 -6.04 -12.11 11.57
N PRO A 25 -6.93 -11.58 10.71
CA PRO A 25 -8.12 -12.31 10.29
C PRO A 25 -7.76 -13.52 9.42
N GLU A 26 -8.61 -14.55 9.42
CA GLU A 26 -8.42 -15.77 8.61
C GLU A 26 -8.45 -15.50 7.10
N LYS A 27 -9.14 -14.44 6.68
CA LYS A 27 -9.30 -14.04 5.28
C LYS A 27 -9.01 -12.57 5.10
N LEU A 28 -8.16 -12.26 4.11
CA LEU A 28 -7.92 -10.90 3.65
C LEU A 28 -8.52 -10.70 2.26
N TYR A 29 -9.21 -9.59 2.07
CA TYR A 29 -9.85 -9.21 0.81
C TYR A 29 -9.06 -8.08 0.17
N ILE A 30 -8.61 -8.28 -1.06
CA ILE A 30 -7.76 -7.35 -1.79
C ILE A 30 -8.45 -7.03 -3.11
N GLY A 31 -8.89 -5.78 -3.28
CA GLY A 31 -9.50 -5.31 -4.53
C GLY A 31 -8.44 -5.12 -5.61
N LEU A 32 -8.71 -5.62 -6.82
CA LEU A 32 -7.83 -5.37 -7.97
C LEU A 32 -8.02 -3.98 -8.57
N ARG A 33 -9.07 -3.26 -8.15
CA ARG A 33 -9.28 -1.85 -8.49
C ARG A 33 -9.09 -0.99 -7.25
N GLN A 34 -7.97 -0.28 -7.18
CA GLN A 34 -7.62 0.58 -6.04
C GLN A 34 -6.69 1.71 -6.48
N ASN A 35 -6.74 2.85 -5.78
CA ASN A 35 -5.92 4.04 -6.07
C ASN A 35 -5.99 4.51 -7.54
N GLY A 36 -7.14 4.31 -8.20
CA GLY A 36 -7.33 4.65 -9.61
C GLY A 36 -6.76 3.65 -10.61
N PHE A 37 -6.10 2.58 -10.17
CA PHE A 37 -5.56 1.53 -11.04
C PHE A 37 -6.47 0.32 -11.14
N ASN A 38 -6.37 -0.36 -12.28
CA ASN A 38 -6.84 -1.73 -12.47
C ASN A 38 -5.61 -2.64 -12.54
N TYR A 39 -5.47 -3.54 -11.58
CA TYR A 39 -4.40 -4.51 -11.50
C TYR A 39 -4.78 -5.80 -12.22
N ILE A 40 -3.82 -6.36 -12.96
CA ILE A 40 -3.92 -7.62 -13.69
C ILE A 40 -3.28 -8.70 -12.82
N PRO A 41 -4.01 -9.77 -12.45
CA PRO A 41 -3.45 -10.85 -11.64
C PRO A 41 -2.30 -11.58 -12.33
N LEU A 42 -1.27 -11.91 -11.55
CA LEU A 42 -0.09 -12.69 -11.98
C LEU A 42 -0.12 -14.15 -11.50
N ILE A 43 -1.04 -14.45 -10.59
CA ILE A 43 -1.16 -15.74 -9.92
C ILE A 43 -2.45 -16.47 -10.33
N LYS A 44 -2.50 -17.77 -10.04
CA LYS A 44 -3.66 -18.62 -10.37
C LYS A 44 -4.52 -18.91 -9.14
N ASN A 45 -5.79 -19.23 -9.38
CA ASN A 45 -6.71 -19.63 -8.32
C ASN A 45 -6.18 -20.87 -7.59
N GLY A 46 -6.22 -20.85 -6.26
CA GLY A 46 -5.70 -21.92 -5.41
C GLY A 46 -4.18 -21.91 -5.19
N GLN A 47 -3.44 -20.99 -5.80
CA GLN A 47 -1.99 -20.89 -5.63
C GLN A 47 -1.64 -20.47 -4.19
N LYS A 48 -0.61 -21.10 -3.62
CA LYS A 48 -0.01 -20.66 -2.35
C LYS A 48 0.98 -19.53 -2.60
N VAL A 49 0.89 -18.48 -1.80
CA VAL A 49 1.76 -17.30 -1.87
C VAL A 49 2.41 -17.07 -0.50
N LYS A 50 3.64 -16.54 -0.53
CA LYS A 50 4.34 -16.04 0.65
C LYS A 50 4.15 -14.53 0.76
N MET A 51 4.30 -14.01 1.97
CA MET A 51 4.34 -12.57 2.21
C MET A 51 5.39 -11.90 1.30
N GLY A 52 4.98 -10.86 0.57
CA GLY A 52 5.80 -10.15 -0.42
C GLY A 52 5.69 -10.63 -1.87
N ASP A 53 5.12 -11.81 -2.11
CA ASP A 53 4.99 -12.34 -3.47
C ASP A 53 4.04 -11.46 -4.30
N PRO A 54 4.34 -11.21 -5.58
CA PRO A 54 3.50 -10.37 -6.43
C PRO A 54 2.18 -11.07 -6.77
N LEU A 55 1.06 -10.52 -6.31
CA LEU A 55 -0.29 -11.01 -6.60
C LEU A 55 -0.78 -10.53 -7.97
N ALA A 56 -0.52 -9.26 -8.27
CA ALA A 56 -1.01 -8.59 -9.47
C ALA A 56 -0.08 -7.44 -9.85
N GLU A 57 -0.18 -6.95 -11.08
CA GLU A 57 0.59 -5.82 -11.57
C GLU A 57 -0.26 -4.84 -12.38
N THR A 58 0.20 -3.60 -12.49
CA THR A 58 -0.37 -2.62 -13.41
C THR A 58 0.75 -1.82 -14.06
N SER A 59 0.53 -1.38 -15.29
CA SER A 59 1.52 -0.60 -16.04
C SER A 59 1.34 0.89 -15.80
N ILE A 60 2.45 1.60 -15.63
CA ILE A 60 2.50 3.05 -15.53
C ILE A 60 3.59 3.61 -16.46
N ALA A 61 3.69 4.93 -16.57
CA ALA A 61 4.82 5.55 -17.25
C ALA A 61 6.15 5.07 -16.64
N GLY A 62 7.05 4.56 -17.49
CA GLY A 62 8.38 4.11 -17.07
C GLY A 62 8.46 2.76 -16.36
N GLY A 63 7.37 1.98 -16.27
CA GLY A 63 7.45 0.64 -15.70
C GLY A 63 6.14 0.03 -15.24
N LYS A 64 6.25 -0.90 -14.30
CA LYS A 64 5.12 -1.60 -13.68
C LYS A 64 5.11 -1.34 -12.19
N ILE A 65 3.93 -1.42 -11.57
CA ILE A 65 3.74 -1.44 -10.12
C ILE A 65 3.16 -2.80 -9.75
N TYR A 66 3.64 -3.36 -8.65
CA TYR A 66 3.17 -4.66 -8.15
C TYR A 66 2.26 -4.49 -6.95
N LEU A 67 1.37 -5.45 -6.78
CA LEU A 67 0.55 -5.61 -5.58
C LEU A 67 1.09 -6.83 -4.83
N PRO A 68 1.92 -6.65 -3.79
CA PRO A 68 2.48 -7.77 -3.04
C PRO A 68 1.47 -8.39 -2.08
N ALA A 69 1.69 -9.66 -1.74
CA ALA A 69 0.91 -10.37 -0.75
C ALA A 69 1.21 -9.82 0.66
N PRO A 70 0.22 -9.32 1.41
CA PRO A 70 0.43 -8.81 2.77
C PRO A 70 0.73 -9.91 3.79
N VAL A 71 0.29 -11.15 3.51
CA VAL A 71 0.46 -12.33 4.36
C VAL A 71 0.65 -13.58 3.51
N SER A 72 1.13 -14.65 4.12
CA SER A 72 1.26 -15.95 3.45
C SER A 72 -0.06 -16.72 3.53
N GLY A 73 -0.44 -17.37 2.43
CA GLY A 73 -1.73 -18.04 2.38
C GLY A 73 -2.05 -18.66 1.04
N LYS A 74 -3.29 -19.13 0.91
CA LYS A 74 -3.86 -19.65 -0.34
C LYS A 74 -4.73 -18.59 -0.99
N VAL A 75 -4.52 -18.36 -2.28
CA VAL A 75 -5.25 -17.35 -3.03
C VAL A 75 -6.52 -17.93 -3.62
N ILE A 76 -7.64 -17.22 -3.42
CA ILE A 76 -8.92 -17.48 -4.03
C ILE A 76 -9.33 -16.26 -4.86
N PHE A 77 -9.58 -16.45 -6.15
CA PHE A 77 -10.19 -15.40 -6.97
C PHE A 77 -11.69 -15.36 -6.76
N GLN A 78 -12.21 -14.17 -6.48
CA GLN A 78 -13.65 -13.93 -6.43
C GLN A 78 -14.02 -12.85 -7.45
N GLY A 79 -14.96 -13.18 -8.33
CA GLY A 79 -15.40 -12.34 -9.43
C GLY A 79 -15.63 -13.19 -10.68
N ALA A 80 -16.81 -13.79 -10.78
CA ALA A 80 -17.27 -14.46 -11.98
C ALA A 80 -17.85 -13.41 -12.94
N ASP A 81 -17.41 -13.48 -14.20
CA ASP A 81 -18.08 -12.94 -15.37
C ASP A 81 -18.55 -11.46 -15.33
N LYS A 82 -17.79 -10.63 -16.05
CA LYS A 82 -18.22 -9.32 -16.60
C LYS A 82 -18.51 -8.16 -15.63
N ASN A 83 -18.10 -8.18 -14.36
CA ASN A 83 -18.32 -7.04 -13.46
C ASN A 83 -17.08 -6.47 -12.73
N TYR A 84 -17.16 -5.15 -12.47
CA TYR A 84 -16.15 -4.21 -11.96
C TYR A 84 -15.48 -4.51 -10.60
N ARG A 85 -15.76 -5.66 -9.97
CA ARG A 85 -15.33 -5.98 -8.59
C ARG A 85 -14.53 -7.27 -8.53
N GLN A 86 -13.47 -7.36 -9.32
CA GLN A 86 -12.52 -8.46 -9.19
C GLN A 86 -11.69 -8.28 -7.91
N GLN A 87 -11.66 -9.33 -7.08
CA GLN A 87 -10.92 -9.31 -5.83
C GLN A 87 -10.15 -10.62 -5.63
N ILE A 88 -9.01 -10.49 -4.95
CA ILE A 88 -8.20 -11.60 -4.46
C ILE A 88 -8.51 -11.78 -2.98
N ILE A 89 -8.87 -12.99 -2.60
CA ILE A 89 -8.97 -13.40 -1.20
C ILE A 89 -7.73 -14.21 -0.86
N ILE A 90 -7.10 -13.91 0.27
CA ILE A 90 -6.03 -14.74 0.83
C ILE A 90 -6.59 -15.43 2.08
N GLU A 91 -6.68 -16.75 2.02
CA GLU A 91 -6.88 -17.59 3.21
C GLU A 91 -5.53 -17.73 3.92
N VAL A 92 -5.43 -17.14 5.10
CA VAL A 92 -4.18 -16.99 5.85
C VAL A 92 -3.74 -18.36 6.38
N SER A 93 -2.54 -18.78 6.00
CA SER A 93 -1.94 -20.03 6.52
C SER A 93 -0.92 -19.79 7.62
N ASP A 94 -0.26 -18.64 7.58
CA ASP A 94 0.76 -18.22 8.54
C ASP A 94 0.54 -16.74 8.86
N PRO A 95 0.00 -16.42 10.06
CA PRO A 95 -0.22 -15.05 10.48
C PRO A 95 1.07 -14.38 10.95
N ALA A 96 2.23 -15.05 10.99
CA ALA A 96 3.46 -14.41 11.41
C ALA A 96 3.87 -13.31 10.40
N ILE A 97 3.93 -12.07 10.89
CA ILE A 97 4.52 -10.96 10.14
C ILE A 97 6.01 -11.23 10.02
N LYS A 98 6.47 -11.51 8.80
CA LYS A 98 7.89 -11.70 8.53
C LYS A 98 8.54 -10.34 8.35
N ASN A 99 9.46 -10.01 9.24
CA ASN A 99 10.37 -8.89 9.03
C ASN A 99 11.38 -9.28 7.93
N HIS A 100 11.85 -8.31 7.14
CA HIS A 100 12.85 -8.51 6.08
C HIS A 100 12.39 -9.31 4.85
N VAL A 101 11.14 -9.15 4.43
CA VAL A 101 10.66 -9.65 3.11
C VAL A 101 11.49 -9.09 1.95
N TYR A 102 11.96 -7.85 2.10
CA TYR A 102 12.86 -7.20 1.17
C TYR A 102 14.21 -6.97 1.85
N GLU A 103 15.29 -7.01 1.06
CA GLU A 103 16.62 -6.65 1.53
C GLU A 103 16.62 -5.24 2.14
N SER A 104 17.21 -5.12 3.32
CA SER A 104 17.39 -3.82 3.97
C SER A 104 18.61 -3.15 3.41
N PHE A 105 18.47 -1.89 3.03
CA PHE A 105 19.56 -1.12 2.46
C PHE A 105 19.65 0.24 3.13
N LYS A 106 20.86 0.81 3.17
CA LYS A 106 21.06 2.21 3.54
C LYS A 106 20.69 3.09 2.34
N PRO A 107 19.68 3.97 2.44
CA PRO A 107 19.24 4.79 1.29
C PRO A 107 20.34 5.62 0.64
N GLN A 108 21.36 6.00 1.42
CA GLN A 108 22.52 6.80 0.98
C GLN A 108 23.43 6.09 -0.03
N HIS A 109 23.38 4.75 -0.10
CA HIS A 109 24.28 3.94 -0.95
C HIS A 109 23.56 3.26 -2.12
N ILE A 110 22.30 3.61 -2.38
CA ILE A 110 21.49 3.00 -3.44
C ILE A 110 21.21 4.04 -4.51
N SER A 111 21.23 3.62 -5.77
CA SER A 111 20.80 4.47 -6.87
C SER A 111 19.29 4.78 -6.81
N SER A 112 18.90 5.96 -7.26
CA SER A 112 17.49 6.36 -7.36
C SER A 112 16.66 5.36 -8.16
N LYS A 113 17.22 4.82 -9.25
CA LYS A 113 16.60 3.77 -10.07
C LYS A 113 16.25 2.54 -9.23
N LYS A 114 17.22 2.05 -8.46
CA LYS A 114 17.03 0.85 -7.63
C LYS A 114 16.02 1.07 -6.50
N ILE A 115 15.99 2.27 -5.92
CA ILE A 115 14.97 2.66 -4.94
C ILE A 115 13.56 2.59 -5.56
N ARG A 116 13.38 3.16 -6.76
CA ARG A 116 12.09 3.11 -7.48
C ARG A 116 11.65 1.68 -7.78
N GLU A 117 12.57 0.84 -8.22
CA GLU A 117 12.30 -0.58 -8.47
C GLU A 117 11.82 -1.30 -7.19
N ILE A 118 12.48 -1.06 -6.05
CA ILE A 118 12.11 -1.66 -4.77
C ILE A 118 10.73 -1.16 -4.33
N LEU A 119 10.48 0.15 -4.38
CA LEU A 119 9.21 0.75 -3.99
C LEU A 119 8.04 0.30 -4.88
N SER A 120 8.30 0.11 -6.18
CA SER A 120 7.33 -0.48 -7.12
C SER A 120 7.02 -1.94 -6.76
N LYS A 121 8.05 -2.76 -6.52
CA LYS A 121 7.88 -4.18 -6.13
C LYS A 121 7.18 -4.34 -4.80
N ALA A 122 7.43 -3.44 -3.85
CA ALA A 122 6.77 -3.40 -2.56
C ALA A 122 5.35 -2.83 -2.61
N GLY A 123 4.86 -2.39 -3.78
CA GLY A 123 3.53 -1.81 -3.93
C GLY A 123 3.32 -0.46 -3.23
N ILE A 124 4.41 0.23 -2.90
CA ILE A 124 4.38 1.51 -2.17
C ILE A 124 4.33 2.70 -3.15
N TRP A 125 4.79 2.52 -4.38
CA TRP A 125 4.86 3.60 -5.38
C TRP A 125 3.54 4.40 -5.57
N PRO A 126 2.33 3.79 -5.54
CA PRO A 126 1.07 4.52 -5.66
C PRO A 126 0.80 5.57 -4.57
N PHE A 127 1.52 5.53 -3.43
CA PHE A 127 1.36 6.53 -2.37
C PHE A 127 2.09 7.85 -2.67
N PHE A 128 2.92 7.89 -3.71
CA PHE A 128 3.55 9.13 -4.16
C PHE A 128 2.62 9.88 -5.10
N TRP A 129 2.47 11.18 -4.87
CA TRP A 129 1.78 12.08 -5.77
C TRP A 129 2.70 13.23 -6.14
N SER A 130 2.86 13.45 -7.44
CA SER A 130 3.69 14.52 -7.98
C SER A 130 2.82 15.72 -8.33
N SER A 131 3.19 16.88 -7.79
CA SER A 131 2.56 18.15 -8.14
C SER A 131 2.84 18.58 -9.58
N TYR A 132 3.91 18.06 -10.19
CA TYR A 132 4.31 18.38 -11.56
C TYR A 132 3.42 17.64 -12.56
N SER A 133 3.35 16.30 -12.46
CA SER A 133 2.51 15.47 -13.33
C SER A 133 1.05 15.39 -12.89
N LYS A 134 0.71 15.97 -11.72
CA LYS A 134 -0.63 15.93 -11.10
C LYS A 134 -1.16 14.51 -10.91
N GLY A 135 -0.27 13.57 -10.65
CA GLY A 135 -0.58 12.15 -10.56
C GLY A 135 0.58 11.37 -9.96
N ILE A 136 0.57 10.06 -10.18
CA ILE A 136 1.67 9.21 -9.73
C ILE A 136 2.89 9.47 -10.62
N PRO A 137 4.08 9.72 -10.02
CA PRO A 137 5.28 10.00 -10.78
C PRO A 137 5.68 8.81 -11.66
N SER A 138 6.28 9.12 -12.81
CA SER A 138 6.86 8.09 -13.68
C SER A 138 7.96 7.32 -12.94
N LEU A 139 8.09 6.02 -13.21
CA LEU A 139 9.21 5.22 -12.69
C LEU A 139 10.53 5.55 -13.39
N ASP A 140 10.48 6.23 -14.54
CA ASP A 140 11.68 6.68 -15.24
C ASP A 140 12.43 7.77 -14.46
N LEU A 141 13.72 7.91 -14.77
CA LEU A 141 14.58 8.93 -14.17
C LEU A 141 14.32 10.34 -14.71
N ASN A 142 13.36 10.51 -15.62
CA ASN A 142 13.00 11.79 -16.23
C ASN A 142 12.31 12.73 -15.23
N GLU A 143 11.58 12.17 -14.26
CA GLU A 143 10.86 12.95 -13.25
C GLU A 143 11.58 12.86 -11.90
N GLN A 144 12.49 13.79 -11.63
CA GLN A 144 13.23 13.86 -10.36
C GLN A 144 12.66 14.97 -9.47
N PRO A 145 12.16 14.64 -8.27
CA PRO A 145 11.63 15.64 -7.37
C PRO A 145 12.76 16.51 -6.80
N LYS A 146 12.56 17.83 -6.81
CA LYS A 146 13.44 18.77 -6.09
C LYS A 146 13.27 18.67 -4.57
N ALA A 147 12.08 18.26 -4.13
CA ALA A 147 11.73 18.07 -2.73
C ALA A 147 10.68 16.95 -2.59
N ILE A 148 10.76 16.20 -1.50
CA ILE A 148 9.74 15.22 -1.10
C ILE A 148 9.12 15.76 0.19
N ILE A 149 7.80 15.99 0.16
CA ILE A 149 7.06 16.51 1.31
C ILE A 149 6.35 15.33 1.98
N VAL A 150 6.67 15.10 3.25
CA VAL A 150 6.03 14.06 4.07
C VAL A 150 5.02 14.74 4.99
N ASN A 151 3.72 14.54 4.72
CA ASN A 151 2.68 15.08 5.59
C ASN A 151 2.45 14.17 6.80
N THR A 152 2.79 14.66 7.99
CA THR A 152 2.54 13.98 9.28
C THR A 152 1.36 14.59 10.05
N VAL A 153 0.81 15.70 9.56
CA VAL A 153 -0.33 16.40 10.16
C VAL A 153 -1.62 15.87 9.53
N LEU A 154 -2.45 15.20 10.33
CA LEU A 154 -3.82 14.87 9.92
C LEU A 154 -4.80 15.61 10.82
N THR A 155 -5.78 16.25 10.19
CA THR A 155 -6.81 17.08 10.85
C THR A 155 -8.21 16.45 10.78
N GLU A 156 -8.31 15.18 10.36
CA GLU A 156 -9.59 14.48 10.25
C GLU A 156 -10.15 14.11 11.64
N PRO A 157 -11.49 14.21 11.84
CA PRO A 157 -12.09 14.09 13.17
C PRO A 157 -12.03 12.69 13.80
N PHE A 158 -12.08 11.63 12.99
CA PHE A 158 -12.09 10.23 13.43
C PHE A 158 -10.74 9.53 13.27
N ARG A 159 -9.65 10.29 13.26
CA ARG A 159 -8.32 9.73 13.06
C ARG A 159 -7.89 8.90 14.28
N ALA A 160 -7.32 7.72 14.02
CA ALA A 160 -6.53 7.01 15.01
C ALA A 160 -5.32 7.88 15.41
N SER A 161 -5.22 8.18 16.70
CA SER A 161 -4.07 8.87 17.29
C SER A 161 -3.72 8.11 18.55
N GLY A 162 -2.56 7.45 18.61
CA GLY A 162 -2.20 6.65 19.75
C GLY A 162 -0.71 6.65 19.99
N PHE A 163 -0.34 6.56 21.27
CA PHE A 163 1.01 6.23 21.69
C PHE A 163 1.01 4.72 21.97
N MET A 164 2.03 3.99 21.51
CA MET A 164 2.24 2.62 21.97
C MET A 164 2.58 2.70 23.47
N VAL A 165 1.82 1.98 24.30
CA VAL A 165 2.09 1.81 25.73
C VAL A 165 2.91 0.54 25.92
#